data_AF-A0A1M7J194-F1
#
_entry.id   AF-A0A1M7J194-F1
#
_cell.length_a   1.000
_cell.length_b   1.000
_cell.length_c   1.000
_cell.angle_alpha   90.00
_cell.angle_beta   90.00
_cell.angle_gamma   90.00
#
_symmetry.space_group_name_H-M   'P 1'
#
loop_
_entity.id
_entity.type
_entity.pdbx_description
1 polymer ?
#
loop_
_entity_poly.entity_id
_entity_poly.type
_entity_poly.pdbx_seq_one_letter_code
_entity_poly.pdbx_strand_id
1 'polypeptide(L)'
;MNSSDDDYDAEREFDDVDEDSVEAKVWQLLLLINPGDEETALLQFNDYREAMADVDAEEVEPIEVIGRVIDWRSGFIVDAHDLRSLVQAVNELSSRWNLSVDWNGDPDDDEFFDDMDAAELFSIAYDRLAEFGYTLWAWETDGDTYAGWMTLTRDGEPLRELATALGINLRLGSEVS
;
A
#
# COMPACT_ATOMS: atom_id res chain seq x y z
N MET A 1 -19.08 26.96 37.43
CA MET A 1 -19.75 25.66 37.25
C MET A 1 -19.90 25.51 35.74
N ASN A 2 -18.84 25.03 35.06
CA ASN A 2 -18.62 23.63 34.61
C ASN A 2 -19.74 23.20 33.65
N SER A 3 -19.52 22.72 32.41
CA SER A 3 -18.30 22.37 31.68
C SER A 3 -18.61 22.35 30.19
N SER A 4 -17.57 22.56 29.38
CA SER A 4 -17.47 22.19 27.97
C SER A 4 -17.79 20.72 27.74
N ASP A 5 -18.38 20.40 26.59
CA ASP A 5 -18.26 19.11 25.90
C ASP A 5 -18.82 19.30 24.48
N ASP A 6 -17.95 19.80 23.60
CA ASP A 6 -18.11 19.81 22.15
C ASP A 6 -16.88 19.02 21.65
N ASP A 7 -16.86 17.73 22.00
CA ASP A 7 -15.79 16.78 21.77
C ASP A 7 -16.38 15.64 20.90
N TYR A 8 -15.91 15.58 19.66
CA TYR A 8 -15.85 14.44 18.74
C TYR A 8 -17.10 13.55 18.55
N ASP A 9 -17.94 13.94 17.58
CA ASP A 9 -18.93 13.05 16.94
C ASP A 9 -18.31 12.27 15.75
N ALA A 10 -16.99 11.99 15.80
CA ALA A 10 -16.30 11.18 14.79
C ALA A 10 -16.19 9.69 15.20
N GLU A 11 -16.39 9.37 16.48
CA GLU A 11 -16.26 8.00 17.00
C GLU A 11 -17.54 7.16 16.85
N ARG A 12 -18.68 7.76 16.45
CA ARG A 12 -19.97 7.05 16.34
C ARG A 12 -20.36 6.58 14.93
N GLU A 13 -19.68 6.99 13.86
CA GLU A 13 -20.07 6.60 12.50
C GLU A 13 -19.70 5.13 12.16
N PHE A 14 -18.91 4.46 13.00
CA PHE A 14 -18.42 3.10 12.74
C PHE A 14 -19.17 1.97 13.47
N ASP A 15 -20.13 2.27 14.36
CA ASP A 15 -20.77 1.26 15.23
C ASP A 15 -21.92 0.47 14.55
N ASP A 16 -22.39 0.92 13.37
CA ASP A 16 -23.43 0.25 12.55
C ASP A 16 -22.87 -0.31 11.22
N VAL A 17 -21.56 -0.27 11.02
CA VAL A 17 -20.92 -0.86 9.83
C VAL A 17 -20.73 -2.35 10.10
N ASP A 18 -21.26 -3.20 9.21
CA ASP A 18 -20.96 -4.63 9.27
C ASP A 18 -19.43 -4.81 9.27
N GLU A 19 -18.88 -5.39 10.35
CA GLU A 19 -17.44 -5.62 10.51
C GLU A 19 -16.89 -6.47 9.33
N ASP A 20 -17.75 -7.22 8.65
CA ASP A 20 -17.45 -8.00 7.44
C ASP A 20 -17.63 -7.23 6.12
N SER A 21 -18.04 -5.95 6.16
CA SER A 21 -18.19 -5.12 4.97
C SER A 21 -16.86 -4.90 4.23
N VAL A 22 -16.95 -4.63 2.92
CA VAL A 22 -15.79 -4.29 2.10
C VAL A 22 -15.13 -3.00 2.61
N GLU A 23 -15.91 -1.99 2.98
CA GLU A 23 -15.39 -0.73 3.52
C GLU A 23 -14.61 -0.93 4.82
N ALA A 24 -15.11 -1.76 5.76
CA ALA A 24 -14.38 -2.07 6.99
C ALA A 24 -13.04 -2.78 6.72
N LYS A 25 -13.01 -3.71 5.75
CA LYS A 25 -11.79 -4.40 5.31
C LYS A 25 -10.80 -3.46 4.62
N VAL A 26 -11.28 -2.53 3.79
CA VAL A 26 -10.46 -1.50 3.17
C VAL A 26 -9.84 -0.58 4.22
N TRP A 27 -10.62 -0.15 5.23
CA TRP A 27 -10.11 0.64 6.34
C TRP A 27 -8.99 -0.10 7.09
N GLN A 28 -9.20 -1.38 7.42
CA GLN A 28 -8.18 -2.20 8.08
C GLN A 28 -6.91 -2.35 7.22
N LEU A 29 -7.06 -2.58 5.90
CA LEU A 29 -5.93 -2.62 4.97
C LEU A 29 -5.14 -1.30 4.99
N LEU A 30 -5.83 -0.15 4.92
CA LEU A 30 -5.22 1.17 4.93
C LEU A 30 -4.42 1.44 6.22
N LEU A 31 -4.88 0.96 7.38
CA LEU A 31 -4.13 1.03 8.63
C LEU A 31 -2.84 0.20 8.59
N LEU A 32 -2.88 -1.00 7.98
CA LEU A 32 -1.71 -1.88 7.89
C LEU A 32 -0.61 -1.33 6.98
N ILE A 33 -0.99 -0.68 5.86
CA ILE A 33 -0.04 -0.09 4.91
C ILE A 33 0.43 1.32 5.30
N ASN A 34 -0.20 1.91 6.34
CA ASN A 34 0.20 3.18 6.95
C ASN A 34 0.57 2.98 8.44
N PRO A 35 1.62 2.22 8.77
CA PRO A 35 1.89 1.79 10.14
C PRO A 35 2.16 2.96 11.10
N GLY A 36 1.17 3.33 11.91
CA GLY A 36 1.27 4.46 12.85
C GLY A 36 0.99 5.83 12.24
N ASP A 37 0.46 5.88 11.02
CA ASP A 37 0.04 7.09 10.31
C ASP A 37 -1.46 7.00 9.97
N GLU A 38 -2.29 7.05 11.01
CA GLU A 38 -3.75 6.98 10.92
C GLU A 38 -4.35 8.17 10.18
N GLU A 39 -3.68 9.33 10.18
CA GLU A 39 -4.11 10.52 9.46
C GLU A 39 -4.08 10.28 7.94
N THR A 40 -2.97 9.75 7.42
CA THR A 40 -2.88 9.37 6.00
C THR A 40 -3.89 8.28 5.65
N ALA A 41 -4.06 7.28 6.51
CA ALA A 41 -5.05 6.22 6.30
C ALA A 41 -6.48 6.80 6.19
N LEU A 42 -6.85 7.72 7.08
CA LEU A 42 -8.18 8.35 7.08
C LEU A 42 -8.42 9.18 5.82
N LEU A 43 -7.41 9.95 5.38
CA LEU A 43 -7.51 10.71 4.13
C LEU A 43 -7.72 9.77 2.94
N GLN A 44 -6.94 8.68 2.83
CA GLN A 44 -7.09 7.70 1.76
C GLN A 44 -8.43 6.97 1.80
N PHE A 45 -8.95 6.71 2.99
CA PHE A 45 -10.25 6.07 3.15
C PHE A 45 -11.39 6.99 2.70
N ASN A 46 -11.31 8.29 3.01
CA ASN A 46 -12.27 9.27 2.51
C ASN A 46 -12.21 9.37 0.98
N ASP A 47 -11.01 9.41 0.40
CA ASP A 47 -10.82 9.43 -1.06
C ASP A 47 -11.39 8.14 -1.71
N TYR A 48 -11.24 6.99 -1.05
CA TYR A 48 -11.82 5.72 -1.49
C TYR A 48 -13.35 5.77 -1.46
N ARG A 49 -13.97 6.23 -0.36
CA ARG A 49 -15.44 6.35 -0.25
C ARG A 49 -16.01 7.31 -1.28
N GLU A 50 -15.34 8.44 -1.52
CA GLU A 50 -15.73 9.41 -2.56
C GLU A 50 -15.69 8.76 -3.94
N ALA A 51 -14.58 8.09 -4.28
CA ALA A 51 -14.45 7.41 -5.57
C ALA A 51 -15.46 6.26 -5.76
N MET A 52 -15.74 5.49 -4.70
CA MET A 52 -16.74 4.42 -4.72
C MET A 52 -18.19 4.94 -4.86
N ALA A 53 -18.47 6.16 -4.39
CA ALA A 53 -19.80 6.78 -4.55
C ALA A 53 -20.09 7.21 -6.00
N ASP A 54 -19.04 7.42 -6.80
CA ASP A 54 -19.13 7.86 -8.20
C ASP A 54 -19.14 6.69 -9.22
N VAL A 55 -18.95 5.45 -8.76
CA VAL A 55 -18.90 4.26 -9.62
C VAL A 55 -19.99 3.26 -9.27
N ASP A 56 -20.41 2.46 -10.26
CA ASP A 56 -21.24 1.30 -10.00
C ASP A 56 -20.40 0.21 -9.33
N ALA A 57 -20.74 -0.16 -8.09
CA ALA A 57 -20.00 -1.14 -7.29
C ALA A 57 -19.97 -2.55 -7.91
N GLU A 58 -20.80 -2.82 -8.91
CA GLU A 58 -20.79 -4.07 -9.70
C GLU A 58 -19.82 -4.01 -10.90
N GLU A 59 -19.32 -2.83 -11.26
CA GLU A 59 -18.47 -2.59 -12.44
C GLU A 59 -16.99 -2.34 -12.09
N VAL A 60 -16.66 -2.11 -10.81
CA VAL A 60 -15.30 -1.77 -10.36
C VAL A 60 -14.88 -2.66 -9.21
N GLU A 61 -13.72 -3.29 -9.33
CA GLU A 61 -13.14 -4.08 -8.25
C GLU A 61 -12.57 -3.14 -7.17
N PRO A 62 -12.79 -3.41 -5.86
CA PRO A 62 -12.29 -2.56 -4.79
C PRO A 62 -10.79 -2.25 -4.87
N ILE A 63 -9.99 -3.21 -5.33
CA ILE A 63 -8.54 -3.06 -5.47
C ILE A 63 -8.14 -2.00 -6.50
N GLU A 64 -8.94 -1.79 -7.55
CA GLU A 64 -8.66 -0.75 -8.55
C GLU A 64 -8.75 0.65 -7.93
N VAL A 65 -9.77 0.87 -7.08
CA VAL A 65 -9.95 2.14 -6.37
C VAL A 65 -8.93 2.28 -5.24
N ILE A 66 -8.67 1.23 -4.48
CA ILE A 66 -7.61 1.20 -3.46
C ILE A 66 -6.29 1.61 -4.09
N GLY A 67 -5.90 0.95 -5.19
CA GLY A 67 -4.67 1.21 -5.92
C GLY A 67 -4.53 2.69 -6.28
N ARG A 68 -5.59 3.30 -6.82
CA ARG A 68 -5.61 4.73 -7.17
C ARG A 68 -5.40 5.65 -5.96
N VAL A 69 -6.02 5.38 -4.81
CA VAL A 69 -5.95 6.28 -3.65
C VAL A 69 -4.65 6.12 -2.85
N ILE A 70 -3.99 4.97 -2.95
CA ILE A 70 -2.72 4.69 -2.28
C ILE A 70 -1.49 5.04 -3.12
N ASP A 71 -1.65 5.14 -4.44
CA ASP A 71 -0.55 5.39 -5.38
C ASP A 71 0.25 6.64 -4.99
N TRP A 72 1.57 6.51 -4.96
CA TRP A 72 2.54 7.52 -4.49
C TRP A 72 2.32 8.04 -3.06
N ARG A 73 1.51 7.36 -2.23
CA ARG A 73 1.23 7.72 -0.83
C ARG A 73 1.59 6.59 0.12
N SER A 74 0.93 5.45 -0.01
CA SER A 74 1.12 4.25 0.81
C SER A 74 1.26 2.96 0.01
N GLY A 75 1.14 3.05 -1.30
CA GLY A 75 1.51 2.03 -2.26
C GLY A 75 2.00 2.68 -3.55
N PHE A 76 2.16 1.86 -4.58
CA PHE A 76 2.54 2.31 -5.91
C PHE A 76 1.92 1.43 -6.97
N ILE A 77 1.73 2.01 -8.16
CA ILE A 77 1.47 1.30 -9.41
C ILE A 77 2.42 1.91 -10.48
N VAL A 78 3.31 1.10 -11.02
CA VAL A 78 4.34 1.54 -11.98
C VAL A 78 4.32 0.68 -13.23
N ASP A 79 4.69 1.25 -14.38
CA ASP A 79 4.82 0.49 -15.63
C ASP A 79 5.93 -0.57 -15.50
N ALA A 80 5.70 -1.77 -16.03
CA ALA A 80 6.65 -2.87 -15.95
C ALA A 80 8.01 -2.58 -16.64
N HIS A 81 8.05 -1.61 -17.56
CA HIS A 81 9.26 -1.19 -18.26
C HIS A 81 9.90 0.06 -17.64
N ASP A 82 9.29 0.67 -16.62
CA ASP A 82 9.82 1.85 -15.94
C ASP A 82 10.44 1.47 -14.58
N LEU A 83 11.61 0.82 -14.65
CA LEU A 83 12.38 0.42 -13.48
C LEU A 83 12.81 1.60 -12.60
N ARG A 84 12.99 2.79 -13.21
CA ARG A 84 13.35 4.01 -12.47
C ARG A 84 12.20 4.46 -11.58
N SER A 85 10.97 4.42 -12.12
CA SER A 85 9.76 4.71 -11.35
C SER A 85 9.53 3.70 -10.23
N LEU A 86 9.83 2.41 -10.44
CA LEU A 86 9.80 1.40 -9.36
C LEU A 86 10.75 1.77 -8.20
N VAL A 87 12.02 2.06 -8.51
CA VAL A 87 13.01 2.46 -7.49
C VAL A 87 12.56 3.73 -6.77
N GLN A 88 12.08 4.73 -7.52
CA GLN A 88 11.61 5.98 -6.94
C GLN A 88 10.43 5.74 -5.99
N ALA A 89 9.44 4.96 -6.41
CA ALA A 89 8.27 4.66 -5.58
C ALA A 89 8.64 3.95 -4.28
N VAL A 90 9.52 2.94 -4.34
CA VAL A 90 10.01 2.24 -3.15
C VAL A 90 10.81 3.16 -2.23
N ASN A 91 11.64 4.05 -2.78
CA ASN A 91 12.40 5.03 -2.00
C ASN A 91 11.48 6.04 -1.31
N GLU A 92 10.44 6.53 -1.99
CA GLU A 92 9.43 7.43 -1.40
C GLU A 92 8.69 6.76 -0.24
N LEU A 93 8.20 5.52 -0.44
CA LEU A 93 7.55 4.75 0.63
C LEU A 93 8.47 4.51 1.83
N SER A 94 9.73 4.16 1.57
CA SER A 94 10.74 3.92 2.62
C SER A 94 11.07 5.20 3.40
N SER A 95 11.13 6.34 2.71
CA SER A 95 11.48 7.63 3.30
C SER A 95 10.45 8.12 4.31
N ARG A 96 9.18 7.71 4.19
CA ARG A 96 8.14 7.99 5.20
C ARG A 96 8.51 7.52 6.60
N TRP A 97 9.31 6.45 6.68
CA TRP A 97 9.79 5.86 7.93
C TRP A 97 11.28 6.15 8.19
N ASN A 98 11.84 7.13 7.49
CA ASN A 98 13.26 7.49 7.55
C ASN A 98 14.20 6.30 7.23
N LEU A 99 13.75 5.42 6.32
CA LEU A 99 14.53 4.31 5.78
C LEU A 99 15.12 4.67 4.42
N SER A 100 16.25 4.04 4.09
CA SER A 100 16.88 4.14 2.77
C SER A 100 17.21 2.73 2.28
N VAL A 101 16.85 2.43 1.04
CA VAL A 101 17.13 1.13 0.41
C VAL A 101 18.51 1.20 -0.24
N ASP A 102 19.40 0.28 0.15
CA ASP A 102 20.70 0.09 -0.49
C ASP A 102 20.55 -0.81 -1.71
N TRP A 103 20.45 -0.17 -2.88
CA TRP A 103 20.22 -0.81 -4.19
C TRP A 103 21.45 -1.54 -4.75
N ASN A 104 22.57 -1.61 -4.01
CA ASN A 104 23.85 -2.15 -4.49
C ASN A 104 24.41 -1.45 -5.75
N GLY A 105 24.02 -0.21 -5.98
CA GLY A 105 24.43 0.61 -7.12
C GLY A 105 23.87 2.03 -6.98
N ASP A 106 24.06 2.85 -8.00
CA ASP A 106 23.53 4.21 -8.06
C ASP A 106 22.31 4.27 -8.99
N PRO A 107 21.07 4.32 -8.47
CA PRO A 107 19.87 4.37 -9.30
C PRO A 107 19.67 5.71 -10.02
N ASP A 108 20.52 6.72 -9.77
CA ASP A 108 20.54 7.94 -10.58
C ASP A 108 21.29 7.78 -11.91
N ASP A 109 22.14 6.75 -12.03
CA ASP A 109 22.88 6.40 -13.24
C ASP A 109 22.01 5.52 -14.17
N ASP A 110 21.93 5.88 -15.44
CA ASP A 110 21.13 5.11 -16.41
C ASP A 110 21.74 3.72 -16.65
N GLU A 111 23.08 3.57 -16.55
CA GLU A 111 23.78 2.28 -16.70
C GLU A 111 23.40 1.28 -15.59
N PHE A 112 22.85 1.74 -14.47
CA PHE A 112 22.38 0.86 -13.38
C PHE A 112 21.27 -0.08 -13.83
N PHE A 113 20.39 0.38 -14.72
CA PHE A 113 19.22 -0.38 -15.15
C PHE A 113 19.50 -1.33 -16.33
N ASP A 114 20.67 -1.26 -16.96
CA ASP A 114 21.00 -2.04 -18.15
C ASP A 114 21.04 -3.56 -17.89
N ASP A 115 21.46 -3.95 -16.68
CA ASP A 115 21.61 -5.35 -16.25
C ASP A 115 20.56 -5.77 -15.22
N MET A 116 19.52 -4.96 -14.98
CA MET A 116 18.51 -5.22 -13.96
C MET A 116 17.13 -5.46 -14.55
N ASP A 117 16.35 -6.27 -13.84
CA ASP A 117 14.91 -6.37 -14.05
C ASP A 117 14.11 -6.01 -12.78
N ALA A 118 12.80 -5.87 -12.94
CA ALA A 118 11.91 -5.51 -11.84
C ALA A 118 11.92 -6.54 -10.71
N ALA A 119 12.01 -7.84 -11.02
CA ALA A 119 12.03 -8.89 -10.02
C ALA A 119 13.30 -8.80 -9.15
N GLU A 120 14.45 -8.52 -9.75
CA GLU A 120 15.69 -8.25 -9.02
C GLU A 120 15.57 -7.02 -8.11
N LEU A 121 14.97 -5.93 -8.58
CA LEU A 121 14.71 -4.73 -7.77
C LEU A 121 13.77 -5.02 -6.58
N PHE A 122 12.67 -5.73 -6.83
CA PHE A 122 11.76 -6.16 -5.77
C PHE A 122 12.46 -7.04 -4.73
N SER A 123 13.32 -7.96 -5.16
CA SER A 123 14.08 -8.83 -4.25
C SER A 123 15.06 -8.03 -3.40
N ILE A 124 15.82 -7.10 -4.00
CA ILE A 124 16.74 -6.23 -3.27
C ILE A 124 15.98 -5.41 -2.22
N ALA A 125 14.91 -4.73 -2.63
CA ALA A 125 14.11 -3.92 -1.72
C ALA A 125 13.50 -4.76 -0.59
N TYR A 126 12.97 -5.95 -0.90
CA TYR A 126 12.44 -6.88 0.09
C TYR A 126 13.48 -7.23 1.15
N ASP A 127 14.69 -7.64 0.73
CA ASP A 127 15.76 -8.03 1.65
C ASP A 127 16.22 -6.85 2.50
N ARG A 128 16.41 -5.67 1.91
CA ARG A 128 16.82 -4.46 2.64
C ARG A 128 15.79 -3.99 3.65
N LEU A 129 14.51 -4.02 3.30
CA LEU A 129 13.42 -3.61 4.18
C LEU A 129 13.21 -4.59 5.35
N ALA A 130 13.45 -5.88 5.11
CA ALA A 130 13.38 -6.91 6.16
C ALA A 130 14.38 -6.65 7.30
N GLU A 131 15.55 -6.06 7.01
CA GLU A 131 16.54 -5.64 8.02
C GLU A 131 15.97 -4.64 9.03
N PHE A 132 14.93 -3.90 8.65
CA PHE A 132 14.24 -2.89 9.48
C PHE A 132 12.87 -3.35 10.00
N GLY A 133 12.49 -4.61 9.77
CA GLY A 133 11.20 -5.16 10.19
C GLY A 133 10.02 -4.71 9.33
N TYR A 134 10.27 -4.36 8.07
CA TYR A 134 9.26 -4.12 7.05
C TYR A 134 9.22 -5.25 6.03
N THR A 135 8.07 -5.41 5.39
CA THR A 135 7.87 -6.36 4.29
C THR A 135 7.35 -5.61 3.08
N LEU A 136 8.04 -5.76 1.95
CA LEU A 136 7.54 -5.31 0.65
C LEU A 136 6.63 -6.38 0.06
N TRP A 137 5.43 -5.96 -0.31
CA TRP A 137 4.42 -6.81 -0.95
C TRP A 137 4.18 -6.35 -2.38
N ALA A 138 3.94 -7.30 -3.26
CA ALA A 138 3.42 -7.07 -4.59
C ALA A 138 1.99 -7.64 -4.68
N TRP A 139 1.10 -6.96 -5.39
CA TRP A 139 -0.22 -7.49 -5.72
C TRP A 139 -0.42 -7.52 -7.23
N GLU A 140 -1.19 -8.49 -7.69
CA GLU A 140 -1.42 -8.73 -9.11
C GLU A 140 -2.32 -7.65 -9.71
N THR A 141 -1.86 -7.03 -10.80
CA THR A 141 -2.63 -6.09 -11.62
C THR A 141 -3.04 -6.74 -12.93
N ASP A 142 -4.14 -6.28 -13.52
CA ASP A 142 -4.55 -6.67 -14.87
C ASP A 142 -3.75 -5.90 -15.93
N GLY A 143 -2.46 -6.23 -16.09
CA GLY A 143 -1.66 -5.62 -17.17
C GLY A 143 -0.15 -5.70 -17.01
N ASP A 144 0.54 -4.84 -17.78
CA ASP A 144 1.99 -4.66 -17.77
C ASP A 144 2.42 -3.64 -16.69
N THR A 145 1.93 -3.81 -15.46
CA THR A 145 2.30 -2.93 -14.33
C THR A 145 2.73 -3.75 -13.13
N TYR A 146 3.60 -3.17 -12.32
CA TYR A 146 3.87 -3.66 -10.98
C TYR A 146 3.19 -2.77 -9.96
N ALA A 147 2.56 -3.40 -8.98
CA ALA A 147 1.97 -2.67 -7.88
C ALA A 147 2.34 -3.30 -6.55
N GLY A 148 2.47 -2.45 -5.53
CA GLY A 148 2.95 -2.90 -4.24
C GLY A 148 2.76 -1.88 -3.13
N TRP A 149 3.06 -2.32 -1.92
CA TRP A 149 3.05 -1.51 -0.70
C TRP A 149 3.94 -2.15 0.35
N MET A 150 4.12 -1.44 1.47
CA MET A 150 4.94 -1.90 2.59
C MET A 150 4.08 -2.02 3.85
N THR A 151 4.35 -3.05 4.65
CA THR A 151 3.79 -3.17 6.01
C THR A 151 4.89 -3.50 7.00
N LEU A 152 4.60 -3.43 8.30
CA LEU A 152 5.47 -4.07 9.29
C LEU A 152 5.42 -5.59 9.11
N THR A 153 6.57 -6.25 9.29
CA THR A 153 6.68 -7.71 9.14
C THR A 153 5.76 -8.47 10.10
N ARG A 154 5.54 -7.94 11.30
CA ARG A 154 4.65 -8.55 12.29
C ARG A 154 3.17 -8.59 11.86
N ASP A 155 2.78 -7.72 10.93
CA ASP A 155 1.40 -7.58 10.47
C ASP A 155 1.13 -8.39 9.19
N GLY A 156 2.08 -9.22 8.75
CA GLY A 156 1.97 -9.99 7.51
C GLY A 156 0.90 -11.08 7.50
N GLU A 157 0.55 -11.66 8.65
CA GLU A 157 -0.56 -12.62 8.74
C GLU A 157 -1.93 -11.91 8.63
N PRO A 158 -2.24 -10.89 9.44
CA PRO A 158 -3.45 -10.08 9.26
C PRO A 158 -3.63 -9.51 7.85
N LEU A 159 -2.53 -9.03 7.24
CA LEU A 159 -2.57 -8.50 5.88
C LEU A 159 -3.01 -9.56 4.86
N ARG A 160 -2.49 -10.78 4.95
CA ARG A 160 -2.83 -11.86 4.01
C ARG A 160 -4.29 -12.30 4.15
N GLU A 161 -4.79 -12.35 5.37
CA GLU A 161 -6.20 -12.66 5.63
C GLU A 161 -7.12 -11.60 5.01
N LEU A 162 -6.80 -10.32 5.22
CA LEU A 162 -7.54 -9.21 4.63
C LEU A 162 -7.47 -9.17 3.11
N ALA A 163 -6.28 -9.36 2.54
CA ALA A 163 -6.11 -9.42 1.10
C ALA A 163 -6.93 -10.55 0.48
N THR A 164 -6.93 -11.74 1.10
CA THR A 164 -7.76 -12.86 0.67
C THR A 164 -9.25 -12.51 0.73
N ALA A 165 -9.70 -11.84 1.80
CA ALA A 165 -11.09 -11.42 1.96
C ALA A 165 -11.51 -10.33 0.95
N LEU A 166 -10.56 -9.54 0.45
CA LEU A 166 -10.74 -8.51 -0.58
C LEU A 166 -10.48 -9.04 -2.00
N GLY A 167 -10.13 -10.31 -2.18
CA GLY A 167 -9.80 -10.89 -3.49
C GLY A 167 -8.46 -10.45 -4.08
N ILE A 168 -7.57 -9.88 -3.27
CA ILE A 168 -6.27 -9.36 -3.69
C ILE A 168 -5.23 -10.49 -3.67
N ASN A 169 -4.65 -10.77 -4.84
CA ASN A 169 -3.56 -11.75 -4.96
C ASN A 169 -2.22 -11.15 -4.53
N LEU A 170 -1.87 -11.33 -3.25
CA LEU A 170 -0.59 -10.87 -2.70
C LEU A 170 0.54 -11.88 -2.89
N ARG A 171 1.73 -11.34 -3.12
CA ARG A 171 3.02 -12.04 -3.15
C ARG A 171 4.05 -11.22 -2.37
N LEU A 172 5.06 -11.88 -1.82
CA LEU A 172 6.22 -11.17 -1.29
C LEU A 172 7.00 -10.52 -2.44
N GLY A 173 7.68 -9.40 -2.19
CA GLY A 173 8.55 -8.79 -3.20
C GLY A 173 9.58 -9.79 -3.76
N SER A 174 10.14 -10.66 -2.92
CA SER A 174 11.07 -11.72 -3.35
C SER A 174 10.44 -12.84 -4.19
N GLU A 175 9.11 -12.86 -4.36
CA GLU A 175 8.37 -13.84 -5.16
C GLU A 175 7.87 -13.25 -6.50
N VAL A 176 8.20 -11.99 -6.79
CA VAL A 176 7.97 -11.37 -8.11
C VAL A 176 8.88 -12.03 -9.14
N SER A 177 8.37 -12.22 -10.36
CA SER A 177 9.02 -13.00 -11.43
C SER A 177 8.80 -12.38 -12.80
#